data_AF-A0A5J4TUC8-F1
#
_entry.id   AF-A0A5J4TUC8-F1
#
_cell.length_a   1.000
_cell.length_b   1.000
_cell.length_c   1.000
_cell.angle_alpha   90.00
_cell.angle_beta   90.00
_cell.angle_gamma   90.00
#
_symmetry.space_group_name_H-M   'P 1'
#
loop_
_entity.id
_entity.type
_entity.pdbx_description
1 polymer ?
#
loop_
_entity_poly.entity_id
_entity_poly.type
_entity_poly.pdbx_seq_one_letter_code
_entity_poly.pdbx_strand_id
1 'polypeptide(L)'
;MYIDACLNSPEDSKQLSTMILRAIQLGYRSLVLNHVVNDNFQPLNNCKTASPKLDVVRSILNSEQIQTILRQQSLNPSNIKIYKRITIVAQKEATLLKLKPDNQNMKQFDIVAVAPQNEQVFKTAVAHSEVEVIQMPSCEDWGYRARVPNVRGCIKRGIKFELCYGEAFQGIFGDMDLIHPQEGILQPICGI
;
A
#
# COMPACT_ATOMS: atom_id res chain seq x y z
N MET A 1 1.74 14.52 12.50
CA MET A 1 0.46 13.89 12.10
C MET A 1 0.76 12.46 11.72
N TYR A 2 0.13 11.47 12.34
CA TYR A 2 0.37 10.06 12.04
C TYR A 2 -0.55 9.57 10.92
N ILE A 3 0.04 8.84 9.98
CA ILE A 3 -0.64 8.31 8.79
C ILE A 3 -0.41 6.80 8.76
N ASP A 4 -1.49 6.05 8.57
CA ASP A 4 -1.39 4.65 8.17
C ASP A 4 -1.43 4.60 6.64
N ALA A 5 -0.31 4.21 6.03
CA ALA A 5 -0.11 4.21 4.59
C ALA A 5 -0.60 2.92 3.89
N CYS A 6 -1.04 1.91 4.64
CA CYS A 6 -1.40 0.61 4.09
C CYS A 6 -2.41 -0.14 4.96
N LEU A 7 -3.66 0.31 4.93
CA LEU A 7 -4.76 -0.42 5.53
C LEU A 7 -5.42 -1.33 4.47
N ASN A 8 -5.04 -2.60 4.45
CA ASN A 8 -5.65 -3.58 3.54
C ASN A 8 -7.15 -3.69 3.83
N SER A 9 -7.98 -3.28 2.86
CA SER A 9 -9.43 -3.27 3.04
C SER A 9 -9.98 -4.70 3.02
N PRO A 10 -10.53 -5.22 4.13
CA PRO A 10 -11.20 -6.52 4.11
C PRO A 10 -12.50 -6.45 3.31
N GLU A 11 -12.99 -7.60 2.84
CA GLU A 11 -14.29 -7.70 2.17
C GLU A 11 -15.45 -7.45 3.13
N ASP A 12 -15.29 -7.81 4.42
CA ASP A 12 -16.30 -7.59 5.45
C ASP A 12 -16.29 -6.15 5.98
N SER A 13 -17.40 -5.45 5.76
CA SER A 13 -17.68 -4.10 6.27
C SER A 13 -17.55 -3.95 7.80
N LYS A 14 -17.85 -5.00 8.58
CA LYS A 14 -17.74 -4.94 10.05
C LYS A 14 -16.29 -4.95 10.50
N GLN A 15 -15.47 -5.79 9.86
CA GLN A 15 -14.03 -5.82 10.09
C GLN A 15 -13.39 -4.49 9.69
N LEU A 16 -13.76 -3.96 8.52
CA LEU A 16 -13.28 -2.64 8.07
C LEU A 16 -13.63 -1.54 9.07
N SER A 17 -14.87 -1.52 9.57
CA SER A 17 -15.30 -0.57 10.61
C SER A 17 -14.44 -0.68 11.88
N THR A 18 -14.20 -1.91 12.33
CA THR A 18 -13.36 -2.19 13.51
C THR A 18 -11.92 -1.73 13.29
N MET A 19 -11.33 -1.97 12.13
CA MET A 19 -9.97 -1.53 11.80
C MET A 19 -9.86 -0.01 11.80
N ILE A 20 -10.80 0.69 11.16
CA ILE A 20 -10.85 2.16 11.14
C ILE A 20 -11.01 2.72 12.56
N LEU A 21 -11.91 2.13 13.35
CA LEU A 21 -12.14 2.48 14.75
C LEU A 21 -10.84 2.39 15.56
N ARG A 22 -10.13 1.27 15.44
CA ARG A 22 -8.86 1.04 16.14
C ARG A 22 -7.78 2.02 15.70
N ALA A 23 -7.65 2.28 14.40
CA ALA A 23 -6.67 3.24 13.90
C ALA A 23 -6.92 4.66 14.46
N ILE A 24 -8.18 5.11 14.49
CA ILE A 24 -8.54 6.41 15.08
C ILE A 24 -8.23 6.42 16.59
N GLN A 25 -8.57 5.35 17.32
CA GLN A 25 -8.26 5.20 18.75
C GLN A 25 -6.76 5.30 19.03
N LEU A 26 -5.92 4.71 18.17
CA LEU A 26 -4.45 4.75 18.27
C LEU A 26 -3.85 6.11 17.90
N GLY A 27 -4.65 7.06 17.39
CA GLY A 27 -4.20 8.41 17.10
C GLY A 27 -3.89 8.68 15.62
N TYR A 28 -4.15 7.74 14.72
CA TYR A 28 -4.03 7.99 13.28
C TYR A 28 -5.08 9.01 12.82
N ARG A 29 -4.67 9.89 11.90
CA ARG A 29 -5.53 10.97 11.36
C ARG A 29 -5.70 10.89 9.84
N SER A 30 -4.80 10.19 9.18
CA SER A 30 -4.95 9.85 7.77
C SER A 30 -4.81 8.35 7.59
N LEU A 31 -5.77 7.77 6.86
CA LEU A 31 -5.84 6.36 6.60
C LEU A 31 -5.81 6.15 5.10
N VAL A 32 -4.95 5.27 4.63
CA VAL A 32 -4.85 4.88 3.23
C VAL A 32 -5.44 3.49 3.07
N LEU A 33 -6.60 3.41 2.41
CA LEU A 33 -7.28 2.14 2.15
C LEU A 33 -6.66 1.48 0.93
N ASN A 34 -5.99 0.36 1.15
CA ASN A 34 -5.30 -0.39 0.12
C ASN A 34 -6.23 -1.43 -0.52
N HIS A 35 -6.26 -1.45 -1.85
CA HIS A 35 -6.89 -2.48 -2.66
C HIS A 35 -5.81 -3.26 -3.42
N VAL A 36 -5.65 -4.53 -3.08
CA VAL A 36 -4.63 -5.41 -3.69
C VAL A 36 -5.23 -6.09 -4.93
N VAL A 37 -4.54 -5.99 -6.06
CA VAL A 37 -4.95 -6.60 -7.33
C VAL A 37 -3.80 -7.40 -7.91
N ASN A 38 -4.06 -8.63 -8.35
CA ASN A 38 -3.07 -9.48 -8.99
C ASN A 38 -2.86 -9.11 -10.47
N ASP A 39 -1.81 -9.66 -11.09
CA ASP A 39 -1.29 -9.40 -12.45
C ASP A 39 -2.34 -9.39 -13.61
N ASN A 40 -3.58 -9.80 -13.34
CA ASN A 40 -4.74 -9.75 -14.23
C ASN A 40 -5.37 -8.34 -14.33
N PHE A 41 -4.57 -7.29 -14.32
CA PHE A 41 -5.07 -5.94 -14.53
C PHE A 41 -5.54 -5.79 -16.01
N GLN A 42 -6.85 -5.92 -16.22
CA GLN A 42 -7.50 -5.72 -17.52
C GLN A 42 -8.09 -4.31 -17.63
N PRO A 43 -8.00 -3.66 -18.80
CA PRO A 43 -8.71 -2.41 -19.07
C PRO A 43 -10.24 -2.64 -19.01
N LEU A 44 -10.94 -1.61 -18.54
CA LEU A 44 -12.22 -1.65 -17.83
C LEU A 44 -13.47 -2.07 -18.63
N ASN A 45 -13.36 -2.83 -19.71
CA ASN A 45 -14.59 -3.30 -20.35
C ASN A 45 -15.26 -4.43 -19.53
N ASN A 46 -14.52 -5.16 -18.68
CA ASN A 46 -15.07 -6.27 -17.88
C ASN A 46 -14.49 -6.41 -16.45
N CYS A 47 -13.54 -5.58 -16.03
CA CYS A 47 -12.90 -5.77 -14.72
C CYS A 47 -13.70 -5.06 -13.61
N LYS A 48 -14.42 -5.85 -12.81
CA LYS A 48 -15.06 -5.44 -11.55
C LYS A 48 -14.01 -5.15 -10.45
N THR A 49 -12.92 -4.45 -10.75
CA THR A 49 -12.01 -3.94 -9.71
C THR A 49 -12.70 -2.75 -9.07
N ALA A 50 -13.72 -3.04 -8.26
CA ALA A 50 -14.50 -2.04 -7.57
C ALA A 50 -13.55 -1.32 -6.60
N SER A 51 -13.19 -0.07 -6.92
CA SER A 51 -12.50 0.79 -5.96
C SER A 51 -13.22 0.71 -4.61
N PRO A 52 -12.51 0.69 -3.47
CA PRO A 52 -13.15 0.68 -2.17
C PRO A 52 -14.17 1.82 -2.12
N LYS A 53 -15.44 1.46 -1.90
CA LYS A 53 -16.56 2.39 -1.98
C LYS A 53 -16.41 3.40 -0.84
N LEU A 54 -15.95 4.60 -1.17
CA LEU A 54 -15.70 5.66 -0.20
C LEU A 54 -16.95 6.00 0.62
N ASP A 55 -18.14 5.73 0.07
CA ASP A 55 -19.42 5.90 0.73
C ASP A 55 -19.60 4.96 1.94
N VAL A 56 -19.10 3.73 1.85
CA VAL A 56 -19.07 2.80 3.00
C VAL A 56 -18.22 3.39 4.11
N VAL A 57 -17.05 3.93 3.77
CA VAL A 57 -16.13 4.52 4.74
C VAL A 57 -16.72 5.78 5.38
N ARG A 58 -17.38 6.63 4.60
CA ARG A 58 -18.13 7.79 5.12
C ARG A 58 -19.24 7.36 6.06
N SER A 59 -19.98 6.31 5.73
CA SER A 59 -21.03 5.75 6.59
C SER A 59 -20.45 5.25 7.93
N ILE A 60 -19.29 4.61 7.88
CA ILE A 60 -18.56 4.15 9.06
C ILE A 60 -18.14 5.35 9.93
N LEU A 61 -17.55 6.40 9.35
CA LEU A 61 -17.16 7.61 10.09
C LEU A 61 -18.34 8.31 10.78
N ASN A 62 -19.54 8.20 10.21
CA ASN A 62 -20.76 8.76 10.78
C ASN A 62 -21.44 7.85 11.82
N SER A 63 -20.91 6.65 12.08
CA SER A 63 -21.43 5.76 13.12
C SER A 63 -21.28 6.36 14.51
N GLU A 64 -22.25 6.10 15.39
CA GLU A 64 -22.25 6.64 16.77
C GLU A 64 -20.98 6.27 17.56
N GLN A 65 -20.45 5.07 17.32
CA GLN A 65 -19.24 4.58 17.99
C GLN A 65 -18.02 5.46 17.65
N ILE A 66 -17.81 5.73 16.35
CA ILE A 66 -16.70 6.59 15.91
C ILE A 66 -16.92 8.02 16.38
N GLN A 67 -18.14 8.56 16.26
CA GLN A 67 -18.46 9.91 16.72
C GLN A 67 -18.20 10.09 18.23
N THR A 68 -18.50 9.07 19.04
CA THR A 68 -18.23 9.08 20.49
C THR A 68 -16.73 9.19 20.77
N ILE A 69 -15.90 8.40 20.09
CA ILE A 69 -14.44 8.45 20.26
C ILE A 69 -13.86 9.78 19.78
N LEU A 70 -14.37 10.30 18.66
CA LEU A 70 -13.94 11.60 18.16
C LEU A 70 -14.25 12.72 19.14
N ARG A 71 -15.43 12.72 19.76
CA ARG A 71 -15.78 13.66 20.84
C ARG A 71 -14.87 13.50 22.05
N GLN A 72 -14.62 12.27 22.50
CA GLN A 72 -13.71 11.99 23.62
C GLN A 72 -12.29 12.49 23.36
N GLN A 73 -11.84 12.43 22.11
CA GLN A 73 -10.53 12.92 21.69
C GLN A 73 -10.53 14.41 21.28
N SER A 74 -11.65 15.12 21.40
CA SER A 74 -11.83 16.52 20.94
C SER A 74 -11.44 16.71 19.46
N LEU A 75 -11.79 15.74 18.62
CA LEU A 75 -11.51 15.73 17.19
C LEU A 75 -12.79 15.93 16.38
N ASN A 76 -12.66 16.69 15.30
CA ASN A 76 -13.71 16.77 14.29
C ASN A 76 -13.55 15.63 13.28
N PRO A 77 -14.66 14.99 12.82
CA PRO A 77 -14.60 13.98 11.77
C PRO A 77 -13.94 14.46 10.47
N SER A 78 -14.06 15.76 10.15
CA SER A 78 -13.41 16.41 9.01
C SER A 78 -11.88 16.40 9.08
N ASN A 79 -11.29 16.19 10.26
CA ASN A 79 -9.85 16.07 10.43
C ASN A 79 -9.33 14.67 10.06
N ILE A 80 -10.22 13.69 9.87
CA ILE A 80 -9.84 12.36 9.40
C ILE A 80 -9.87 12.37 7.88
N LYS A 81 -8.71 12.11 7.28
CA LYS A 81 -8.57 12.00 5.82
C LYS A 81 -8.46 10.54 5.43
N ILE A 82 -9.21 10.14 4.42
CA ILE A 82 -9.15 8.80 3.85
C ILE A 82 -8.70 8.92 2.41
N TYR A 83 -7.67 8.16 2.07
CA TYR A 83 -7.14 8.07 0.72
C TYR A 83 -7.35 6.67 0.17
N LYS A 84 -7.49 6.56 -1.14
CA LYS A 84 -7.57 5.27 -1.83
C LYS A 84 -6.23 4.93 -2.43
N ARG A 85 -5.78 3.71 -2.18
CA ARG A 85 -4.56 3.17 -2.77
C ARG A 85 -4.86 1.87 -3.50
N ILE A 86 -4.16 1.65 -4.60
CA ILE A 86 -4.10 0.35 -5.26
C ILE A 86 -2.68 -0.19 -5.18
N THR A 87 -2.54 -1.45 -4.76
CA THR A 87 -1.29 -2.22 -4.90
C THR A 87 -1.49 -3.26 -5.99
N ILE A 88 -0.70 -3.18 -7.06
CA ILE A 88 -0.66 -4.23 -8.08
C ILE A 88 0.45 -5.23 -7.76
N VAL A 89 0.09 -6.49 -7.56
CA VAL A 89 1.03 -7.60 -7.44
C VAL A 89 1.47 -8.00 -8.84
N ALA A 90 2.67 -7.56 -9.22
CA ALA A 90 3.17 -7.67 -10.60
C ALA A 90 4.11 -8.88 -10.74
N GLN A 91 3.72 -9.81 -11.61
CA GLN A 91 4.56 -10.96 -11.99
C GLN A 91 5.27 -10.74 -13.33
N LYS A 92 4.71 -9.91 -14.21
CA LYS A 92 5.25 -9.62 -15.54
C LYS A 92 5.58 -8.14 -15.71
N GLU A 93 6.68 -7.86 -16.41
CA GLU A 93 7.09 -6.48 -16.73
C GLU A 93 6.04 -5.72 -17.55
N ALA A 94 5.33 -6.43 -18.43
CA ALA A 94 4.26 -5.86 -19.25
C ALA A 94 3.13 -5.22 -18.41
N THR A 95 2.93 -5.68 -17.17
CA THR A 95 1.95 -5.09 -16.25
C THR A 95 2.33 -3.68 -15.86
N LEU A 96 3.62 -3.39 -15.66
CA LEU A 96 4.13 -2.07 -15.28
C LEU A 96 3.83 -1.00 -16.36
N LEU A 97 3.88 -1.39 -17.62
CA LEU A 97 3.58 -0.49 -18.75
C LEU A 97 2.13 -0.02 -18.77
N LYS A 98 1.23 -0.75 -18.10
CA LYS A 98 -0.20 -0.40 -17.97
C LYS A 98 -0.45 0.57 -16.82
N LEU A 99 0.49 0.70 -15.88
CA LEU A 99 0.38 1.51 -14.66
C LEU A 99 0.81 2.96 -14.93
N LYS A 100 0.17 3.59 -15.91
CA LYS A 100 0.39 5.00 -16.24
C LYS A 100 -0.64 5.88 -15.55
N PRO A 101 -0.27 7.09 -15.10
CA PRO A 101 -1.21 8.06 -14.53
C PRO A 101 -2.38 8.41 -15.47
N ASP A 102 -2.16 8.33 -16.78
CA ASP A 102 -3.17 8.60 -17.79
C ASP A 102 -4.26 7.52 -17.89
N ASN A 103 -4.01 6.33 -17.34
CA ASN A 103 -4.98 5.25 -17.34
C ASN A 103 -6.19 5.61 -16.46
N GLN A 104 -7.39 5.56 -17.04
CA GLN A 104 -8.63 5.92 -16.36
C GLN A 104 -8.86 5.09 -15.08
N ASN A 105 -8.34 3.85 -15.04
CA ASN A 105 -8.44 3.01 -13.86
C ASN A 105 -7.56 3.52 -12.71
N MET A 106 -6.40 4.10 -13.00
CA MET A 106 -5.49 4.64 -12.00
C MET A 106 -5.98 5.96 -11.42
N LYS A 107 -6.66 6.78 -12.24
CA LYS A 107 -7.26 8.06 -11.81
C LYS A 107 -8.31 7.96 -10.70
N GLN A 108 -8.78 6.76 -10.39
CA GLN A 108 -9.72 6.51 -9.30
C GLN A 108 -9.05 6.36 -7.93
N PHE A 109 -7.73 6.22 -7.90
CA PHE A 109 -6.92 6.03 -6.71
C PHE A 109 -6.05 7.27 -6.50
N ASP A 110 -5.80 7.61 -5.24
CA ASP A 110 -4.92 8.70 -4.86
C ASP A 110 -3.45 8.27 -4.87
N ILE A 111 -3.19 6.98 -4.62
CA ILE A 111 -1.84 6.40 -4.58
C ILE A 111 -1.80 5.13 -5.41
N VAL A 112 -0.78 5.02 -6.28
CA VAL A 112 -0.51 3.80 -7.05
C VAL A 112 0.78 3.15 -6.56
N ALA A 113 0.64 1.92 -6.06
CA ALA A 113 1.73 1.10 -5.58
C ALA A 113 1.90 -0.18 -6.42
N VAL A 114 3.13 -0.69 -6.47
CA VAL A 114 3.43 -1.99 -7.08
C VAL A 114 4.15 -2.89 -6.09
N ALA A 115 3.73 -4.14 -6.01
CA ALA A 115 4.38 -5.23 -5.28
C ALA A 115 5.01 -6.18 -6.30
N PRO A 116 6.28 -5.96 -6.71
CA PRO A 116 6.95 -6.84 -7.65
C PRO A 116 7.16 -8.24 -7.03
N GLN A 117 7.02 -9.28 -7.85
CA GLN A 117 7.15 -10.68 -7.41
C GLN A 117 8.47 -11.33 -7.83
N ASN A 118 9.27 -10.67 -8.66
CA ASN A 118 10.57 -11.17 -9.09
C ASN A 118 11.55 -10.02 -9.39
N GLU A 119 12.84 -10.37 -9.50
CA GLU A 119 13.94 -9.43 -9.78
C GLU A 119 13.75 -8.65 -11.08
N GLN A 120 13.24 -9.30 -12.13
CA GLN A 120 13.06 -8.69 -13.45
C GLN A 120 12.04 -7.55 -13.39
N VAL A 121 10.87 -7.82 -12.81
CA VAL A 121 9.82 -6.82 -12.58
C VAL A 121 10.33 -5.73 -11.65
N PHE A 122 11.10 -6.05 -10.60
CA PHE A 122 11.68 -5.02 -9.73
C PHE A 122 12.65 -4.11 -10.48
N LYS A 123 13.56 -4.66 -11.31
CA LYS A 123 14.48 -3.85 -12.14
C LYS A 123 13.71 -2.94 -13.08
N THR A 124 12.70 -3.46 -13.76
CA THR A 124 11.88 -2.67 -14.68
C THR A 124 11.05 -1.62 -13.92
N ALA A 125 10.54 -1.94 -12.73
CA ALA A 125 9.86 -0.98 -11.87
C ALA A 125 10.80 0.17 -11.47
N VAL A 126 12.01 -0.18 -11.07
CA VAL A 126 13.05 0.78 -10.71
C VAL A 126 13.65 1.50 -11.91
N ALA A 127 13.55 1.01 -13.13
CA ALA A 127 14.09 1.71 -14.30
C ALA A 127 13.04 2.59 -15.00
N HIS A 128 11.79 2.14 -15.07
CA HIS A 128 10.82 2.65 -16.03
C HIS A 128 9.41 2.89 -15.47
N SER A 129 9.12 2.50 -14.23
CA SER A 129 7.78 2.69 -13.70
C SER A 129 7.51 4.14 -13.29
N GLU A 130 6.27 4.57 -13.54
CA GLU A 130 5.71 5.86 -13.14
C GLU A 130 4.91 5.77 -11.83
N VAL A 131 5.06 4.67 -11.08
CA VAL A 131 4.40 4.47 -9.78
C VAL A 131 5.06 5.30 -8.67
N GLU A 132 4.28 5.58 -7.63
CA GLU A 132 4.73 6.41 -6.51
C GLU A 132 5.40 5.57 -5.41
N VAL A 133 4.91 4.34 -5.24
CA VAL A 133 5.35 3.44 -4.17
C VAL A 133 5.69 2.06 -4.74
N ILE A 134 6.84 1.53 -4.35
CA ILE A 134 7.19 0.13 -4.56
C ILE A 134 7.12 -0.55 -3.20
N GLN A 135 6.16 -1.48 -3.05
CA GLN A 135 5.96 -2.28 -1.85
C GLN A 135 6.92 -3.47 -1.89
N MET A 136 7.70 -3.63 -0.83
CA MET A 136 8.63 -4.75 -0.70
C MET A 136 7.89 -5.98 -0.17
N PRO A 137 8.15 -7.17 -0.73
CA PRO A 137 7.67 -8.41 -0.13
C PRO A 137 8.34 -8.60 1.24
N SER A 138 7.56 -8.93 2.26
CA SER A 138 8.07 -9.07 3.63
C SER A 138 8.64 -10.45 3.93
N CYS A 139 8.07 -11.52 3.35
CA CYS A 139 8.34 -12.91 3.76
C CYS A 139 9.02 -13.81 2.71
N GLU A 140 9.18 -13.37 1.47
CA GLU A 140 9.73 -14.23 0.42
C GLU A 140 11.18 -13.83 0.13
N ASP A 141 12.09 -14.80 0.20
CA ASP A 141 13.47 -14.61 -0.22
C ASP A 141 13.46 -14.33 -1.72
N TRP A 142 13.55 -13.04 -2.05
CA TRP A 142 13.37 -12.55 -3.41
C TRP A 142 14.51 -12.97 -4.34
N GLY A 143 15.52 -13.68 -3.80
CA GLY A 143 16.70 -14.17 -4.50
C GLY A 143 17.58 -13.04 -5.05
N TYR A 144 17.26 -11.78 -4.74
CA TYR A 144 17.85 -10.61 -5.35
C TYR A 144 18.11 -9.50 -4.35
N ARG A 145 19.35 -9.01 -4.35
CA ARG A 145 19.75 -7.81 -3.60
C ARG A 145 19.61 -6.57 -4.48
N ALA A 146 18.79 -5.62 -4.04
CA ALA A 146 18.60 -4.36 -4.76
C ALA A 146 19.92 -3.59 -4.84
N ARG A 147 20.36 -3.26 -6.05
CA ARG A 147 21.60 -2.49 -6.26
C ARG A 147 21.41 -1.03 -5.85
N VAL A 148 22.38 -0.49 -5.12
CA VAL A 148 22.45 0.93 -4.71
C VAL A 148 22.13 1.94 -5.82
N PRO A 149 22.72 1.87 -7.04
CA PRO A 149 22.41 2.84 -8.10
C PRO A 149 20.93 2.82 -8.52
N ASN A 150 20.31 1.64 -8.54
CA ASN A 150 18.92 1.46 -8.91
C ASN A 150 18.01 2.11 -7.85
N VAL A 151 18.24 1.79 -6.58
CA VAL A 151 17.49 2.37 -5.45
C VAL A 151 17.64 3.90 -5.40
N ARG A 152 18.87 4.42 -5.54
CA ARG A 152 19.12 5.87 -5.56
C ARG A 152 18.46 6.54 -6.77
N GLY A 153 18.45 5.89 -7.93
CA GLY A 153 17.74 6.36 -9.13
C GLY A 153 16.23 6.48 -8.89
N CYS A 154 15.62 5.52 -8.21
CA CYS A 154 14.23 5.61 -7.75
C CYS A 154 13.99 6.81 -6.83
N ILE A 155 14.81 6.95 -5.79
CA ILE A 155 14.65 8.02 -4.80
C ILE A 155 14.75 9.39 -5.47
N LYS A 156 15.68 9.57 -6.41
CA LYS A 156 15.82 10.82 -7.19
C LYS A 156 14.59 11.15 -8.03
N ARG A 157 13.85 10.14 -8.48
CA ARG A 157 12.59 10.32 -9.23
C ARG A 157 11.37 10.51 -8.31
N GLY A 158 11.56 10.45 -7.00
CA GLY A 158 10.49 10.64 -6.01
C GLY A 158 9.79 9.34 -5.58
N ILE A 159 10.16 8.19 -6.14
CA ILE A 159 9.55 6.89 -5.80
C ILE A 159 9.93 6.49 -4.37
N LYS A 160 8.94 6.03 -3.60
CA LYS A 160 9.12 5.57 -2.21
C LYS A 160 9.13 4.06 -2.14
N PHE A 161 9.88 3.52 -1.19
CA PHE A 161 9.87 2.12 -0.85
C PHE A 161 9.08 1.93 0.43
N GLU A 162 8.20 0.93 0.45
CA GLU A 162 7.37 0.60 1.60
C GLU A 162 7.74 -0.77 2.15
N LEU A 163 7.77 -0.85 3.48
CA LEU A 163 7.99 -2.08 4.24
C LEU A 163 6.69 -2.46 4.95
N CYS A 164 6.15 -3.63 4.63
CA CYS A 164 4.95 -4.17 5.28
C CYS A 164 5.35 -4.97 6.52
N TYR A 165 5.22 -4.34 7.69
CA TYR A 165 5.53 -5.02 8.96
C TYR A 165 4.40 -5.90 9.49
N GLY A 166 3.18 -5.76 8.95
CA GLY A 166 2.01 -6.50 9.44
C GLY A 166 2.15 -8.02 9.28
N GLU A 167 2.86 -8.47 8.24
CA GLU A 167 3.14 -9.90 8.00
C GLU A 167 4.02 -10.51 9.10
N ALA A 168 4.85 -9.71 9.78
CA ALA A 168 5.66 -10.17 10.91
C ALA A 168 4.81 -10.68 12.08
N PHE A 169 3.59 -10.14 12.23
CA PHE A 169 2.68 -10.52 13.31
C PHE A 169 1.76 -11.69 12.96
N GLN A 170 1.77 -12.19 11.71
CA GLN A 170 0.89 -13.28 11.24
C GLN A 170 1.49 -14.68 11.41
N GLY A 171 2.75 -14.80 11.84
CA GLY A 171 3.27 -16.03 12.47
C GLY A 171 3.57 -17.22 11.56
N ILE A 172 3.78 -17.03 10.25
CA ILE A 172 4.16 -18.14 9.34
C ILE A 172 5.68 -18.33 9.26
N PHE A 173 6.47 -17.29 9.55
CA PHE A 173 7.92 -17.33 9.51
C PHE A 173 8.49 -16.81 10.83
N GLY A 174 9.46 -17.53 11.41
CA GLY A 174 10.13 -17.10 12.63
C GLY A 174 10.82 -15.74 12.43
N ASP A 175 11.01 -15.01 13.53
CA ASP A 175 11.52 -13.63 13.60
C ASP A 175 12.76 -13.30 12.72
N MET A 176 13.50 -14.30 12.22
CA MET A 176 14.71 -14.13 11.40
C MET A 176 14.45 -13.97 9.89
N ASP A 177 13.43 -14.63 9.32
CA ASP A 177 13.25 -14.71 7.86
C ASP A 177 12.68 -13.42 7.25
N LEU A 178 12.06 -12.57 8.06
CA LEU A 178 11.53 -11.26 7.67
C LEU A 178 12.60 -10.16 7.65
N ILE A 179 13.65 -10.31 8.47
CA ILE A 179 14.65 -9.25 8.66
C ILE A 179 15.65 -9.25 7.49
N HIS A 180 16.10 -10.43 7.07
CA HIS A 180 17.12 -10.57 6.03
C HIS A 180 16.76 -9.97 4.65
N PRO A 181 15.53 -10.17 4.11
CA PRO A 181 15.13 -9.55 2.84
C PRO A 181 15.09 -8.02 2.93
N GLN A 182 14.71 -7.46 4.09
CA GLN A 182 14.60 -6.02 4.29
C GLN A 182 15.98 -5.36 4.42
N GLU A 183 16.94 -6.01 5.08
CA GLU A 183 18.33 -5.51 5.19
C GLU A 183 19.01 -5.30 3.83
N GLY A 184 18.77 -6.21 2.88
CA GLY A 184 19.34 -6.13 1.53
C GLY A 184 18.95 -4.87 0.74
N ILE A 185 17.90 -4.19 1.18
CA ILE A 185 17.38 -2.96 0.56
C ILE A 185 17.62 -1.74 1.45
N LEU A 186 17.52 -1.90 2.78
CA LEU A 186 17.82 -0.85 3.75
C LEU A 186 19.27 -0.38 3.64
N GLN A 187 20.23 -1.27 3.42
CA GLN A 187 21.64 -0.90 3.18
C GLN A 187 21.78 0.10 2.01
N PRO A 188 21.29 -0.21 0.80
CA PRO A 188 21.22 0.73 -0.32
C PRO A 188 20.52 2.07 -0.04
N ILE A 189 19.41 2.05 0.71
CA ILE A 189 18.61 3.25 1.01
C ILE A 189 19.36 4.16 2.00
N CYS A 190 19.86 3.58 3.09
CA CYS A 190 20.55 4.30 4.16
C CYS A 190 22.00 4.69 3.79
N GLY A 191 22.54 4.14 2.70
CA GLY A 191 23.90 4.41 2.24
C GLY A 191 24.97 3.82 3.15
N ILE A 192 24.62 2.75 3.87
CA ILE A 192 25.52 1.95 4.72
C ILE A 192 26.26 0.94 3.85
#